data_AF-A0A537GF33-F1
#
_entry.id   AF-A0A537GF33-F1
#
_cell.length_a   1.000
_cell.length_b   1.000
_cell.length_c   1.000
_cell.angle_alpha   90.00
_cell.angle_beta   90.00
_cell.angle_gamma   90.00
#
_symmetry.space_group_name_H-M   'P 1'
#
loop_
_entity.id
_entity.type
_entity.pdbx_description
1 polymer ?
#
loop_
_entity_poly.entity_id
_entity_poly.type
_entity_poly.pdbx_seq_one_letter_code
_entity_poly.pdbx_strand_id
1 'polypeptide(L)' 'MAKQVTCDCGFMLRTPSDDELVKHVQLHAKDTHSMDLTPEQALARAVSVEATIQA' A
#
# COMPACT_ATOMS: atom_id res chain seq x y z
N MET A 1 8.03 12.41 0.14
CA MET A 1 6.71 12.08 -0.45
C MET A 1 6.26 10.77 0.18
N ALA A 2 4.99 10.67 0.58
CA ALA A 2 4.46 9.41 1.07
C ALA A 2 3.82 8.65 -0.08
N LYS A 3 3.64 7.34 0.08
CA LYS A 3 2.88 6.52 -0.85
C LYS A 3 1.63 6.00 -0.18
N GLN A 4 0.58 5.87 -0.96
CA GLN A 4 -0.71 5.39 -0.50
C GLN A 4 -1.23 4.30 -1.43
N VAL A 5 -1.75 3.22 -0.83
CA VAL A 5 -2.55 2.22 -1.53
C VAL A 5 -3.95 2.25 -0.95
N THR A 6 -4.94 2.26 -1.83
CA THR A 6 -6.35 2.08 -1.48
C THR A 6 -6.85 0.84 -2.23
N CYS A 7 -7.49 -0.07 -1.49
CA CYS A 7 -8.14 -1.25 -2.03
C CYS A 7 -9.66 -1.06 -1.99
N ASP A 8 -10.36 -1.64 -2.96
CA ASP A 8 -11.82 -1.57 -3.09
C ASP A 8 -12.55 -2.21 -1.89
N CYS A 9 -11.89 -3.13 -1.17
CA CYS A 9 -12.43 -3.73 0.06
C CYS A 9 -12.42 -2.78 1.28
N GLY A 10 -11.93 -1.55 1.12
CA GLY A 10 -11.83 -0.55 2.19
C GLY A 10 -10.46 -0.50 2.89
N PHE A 11 -9.52 -1.38 2.53
CA PHE A 11 -8.15 -1.29 3.04
C PHE A 11 -7.44 -0.06 2.47
N MET A 12 -6.90 0.78 3.36
CA MET A 12 -6.10 1.94 2.98
C MET A 12 -4.82 1.95 3.81
N LEU A 13 -3.68 2.11 3.13
CA LEU A 13 -2.38 2.23 3.78
C LEU A 13 -1.64 3.43 3.19
N ARG A 14 -1.11 4.30 4.05
CA ARG A 14 -0.24 5.41 3.68
C ARG A 14 1.02 5.37 4.52
N THR A 15 2.17 5.39 3.86
CA THR A 15 3.48 5.37 4.52
C THR A 15 4.54 6.08 3.69
N PRO A 16 5.52 6.75 4.29
CA PRO A 16 6.68 7.29 3.58
C PRO A 16 7.67 6.21 3.10
N SER A 17 7.51 4.95 3.52
CA SER A 17 8.44 3.86 3.23
C SER A 17 7.84 2.86 2.25
N ASP A 18 8.48 2.70 1.09
CA ASP A 18 8.08 1.72 0.06
C ASP A 18 8.10 0.28 0.59
N ASP A 19 9.10 -0.09 1.40
CA ASP A 19 9.23 -1.44 1.96
C ASP A 19 8.04 -1.80 2.89
N GLU A 20 7.71 -0.90 3.82
CA GLU A 20 6.57 -1.06 4.71
C GLU A 20 5.24 -1.07 3.92
N LEU A 21 5.14 -0.29 2.84
CA LEU A 21 3.96 -0.31 1.99
C LEU A 21 3.79 -1.68 1.34
N VAL A 22 4.85 -2.18 0.71
CA VAL A 22 4.86 -3.45 0.00
C VAL A 22 4.52 -4.59 0.95
N LYS A 23 5.18 -4.66 2.10
CA LYS A 23 4.98 -5.72 3.10
C LYS A 23 3.53 -5.79 3.58
N HIS A 24 2.93 -4.66 3.93
CA HIS A 24 1.54 -4.62 4.40
C HIS A 24 0.53 -4.90 3.28
N VAL A 25 0.78 -4.42 2.06
CA VAL A 25 -0.09 -4.68 0.90
C VAL A 25 -0.05 -6.16 0.51
N GLN A 26 1.13 -6.78 0.52
CA GLN A 26 1.29 -8.21 0.28
C GLN A 26 0.60 -9.04 1.37
N LEU A 27 0.77 -8.67 2.65
CA LEU A 27 0.11 -9.34 3.76
C LEU A 27 -1.42 -9.25 3.62
N HIS A 28 -1.96 -8.07 3.31
CA HIS A 28 -3.39 -7.87 3.08
C HIS A 28 -3.89 -8.71 1.90
N ALA A 29 -3.17 -8.72 0.78
CA ALA A 29 -3.53 -9.52 -0.39
C ALA A 29 -3.57 -11.03 -0.04
N LYS A 30 -2.59 -11.50 0.73
CA LYS A 30 -2.50 -12.90 1.13
C LYS A 30 -3.57 -13.31 2.14
N ASP A 31 -3.78 -12.52 3.19
CA ASP A 31 -4.67 -12.87 4.28
C ASP A 31 -6.15 -12.64 3.92
N THR A 32 -6.46 -11.53 3.25
CA THR A 32 -7.84 -11.16 2.91
C THR A 32 -8.31 -11.77 1.59
N HIS A 33 -7.42 -11.90 0.60
CA HIS A 33 -7.79 -12.35 -0.75
C HIS A 33 -7.13 -13.69 -1.14
N SER A 34 -6.29 -14.29 -0.28
CA SER A 34 -5.49 -15.47 -0.64
C SER A 34 -4.66 -15.28 -1.92
N MET A 35 -4.25 -14.04 -2.19
CA MET A 35 -3.45 -13.65 -3.35
C MET A 35 -2.01 -13.40 -2.95
N ASP A 36 -1.06 -13.94 -3.71
CA ASP A 36 0.36 -13.63 -3.56
C ASP A 36 0.74 -12.55 -4.58
N LEU A 37 1.03 -11.34 -4.10
CA LEU A 37 1.47 -10.22 -4.93
C LEU A 37 3.00 -10.11 -4.89
N THR A 38 3.62 -9.81 -6.01
CA THR A 38 5.05 -9.44 -6.02
C THR A 38 5.23 -8.02 -5.44
N PRO A 39 6.43 -7.70 -4.92
CA PRO A 39 6.72 -6.36 -4.40
C PRO A 39 6.49 -5.26 -5.45
N GLU A 40 6.82 -5.53 -6.70
CA GLU A 40 6.61 -4.61 -7.82
C GLU A 40 5.12 -4.39 -8.10
N GLN A 41 4.30 -5.44 -8.03
CA GLN A 41 2.84 -5.32 -8.18
C GLN A 41 2.21 -4.55 -7.03
N ALA A 42 2.67 -4.76 -5.79
CA ALA A 42 2.20 -3.99 -4.64
C ALA A 42 2.54 -2.50 -4.79
N LEU A 43 3.76 -2.19 -5.25
CA LEU A 43 4.21 -0.82 -5.46
C LEU A 43 3.55 -0.14 -6.66
N ALA A 44 3.26 -0.88 -7.73
CA ALA A 44 2.55 -0.36 -8.90
C ALA A 44 1.13 0.11 -8.58
N ARG A 45 0.53 -0.43 -7.51
CA ARG A 45 -0.78 0.01 -7.00
C ARG A 45 -0.70 1.24 -6.10
N ALA A 46 0.50 1.64 -5.70
CA ALA A 46 0.73 2.75 -4.81
C ALA A 46 0.76 4.08 -5.58
N VAL A 47 0.01 5.06 -5.10
CA VAL A 47 0.05 6.43 -5.60
C VAL A 47 0.94 7.28 -4.69
N SER A 48 1.81 8.08 -5.30
CA SER A 48 2.60 9.08 -4.58
C SER A 48 1.68 10.18 -4.10
N VAL A 49 1.59 10.36 -2.79
CA VAL A 49 0.83 11.42 -2.15
C VAL A 49 1.79 12.36 -1.44
N GLU A 50 1.56 13.66 -1.60
CA GLU A 50 2.20 14.66 -0.77
C GLU A 50 1.89 14.35 0.70
N ALA A 51 2.93 14.31 1.54
CA ALA A 51 2.81 14.05 2.97
C ALA A 51 2.33 15.31 3.69
N THR A 52 1.20 15.87 3.26
CA THR A 52 0.64 17.06 3.89
C THR A 52 -0.01 16.61 5.19
N ILE A 53 0.71 16.81 6.28
CA ILE A 53 0.13 16.85 7.63
C ILE A 53 -0.77 18.08 7.60
N GLN A 54 -2.09 17.90 7.48
CA GLN A 54 -2.99 19.00 7.79
C GLN A 54 -2.84 19.27 9.29
N ALA A 55 -2.25 20.42 9.58
CA ALA A 55 -2.04 20.99 10.91
C ALA A 55 -3.36 21.26 11.62
#